data_AF-A0A6C0LLC2-F1
#
_entry.id   AF-A0A6C0LLC2-F1
#
_cell.length_a   1.000
_cell.length_b   1.000
_cell.length_c   1.000
_cell.angle_alpha   90.00
_cell.angle_beta   90.00
_cell.angle_gamma   90.00
#
_symmetry.space_group_name_H-M   'P 1'
#
loop_
_entity.id
_entity.type
_entity.pdbx_description
1 polymer ?
#
loop_
_entity_poly.entity_id
_entity_poly.type
_entity_poly.pdbx_seq_one_letter_code
_entity_poly.pdbx_strand_id
1 'polypeptide(L)'
;MSKSSKSSSEITSLKATLAEREAQLAESNAKIAELTAAAAAAPAKRAKKERAPADPSKPRMQNAYIVFSSAKRAEMKAANPGAKVTDIAKLLGAEWSKLSPEEKAKYSGVPAVPKEPKPEKPKRVKKTAEAAPAEGDATPAKKAKKQKDPDAPKKPLTSFMLYSQQERAKTPDEKIKSSVLAERWALLTAEEKAAYKSS
;
A
#
# COMPACT_ATOMS: atom_id res chain seq x y z
N MET A 1 -51.41 -18.72 12.26
CA MET A 1 -49.99 -18.36 12.48
C MET A 1 -49.66 -18.53 13.97
N SER A 2 -49.26 -19.73 14.41
CA SER A 2 -48.97 -20.00 15.83
C SER A 2 -47.53 -19.63 16.16
N LYS A 3 -47.35 -18.64 17.04
CA LYS A 3 -46.05 -18.32 17.65
C LYS A 3 -45.79 -19.35 18.76
N SER A 4 -44.89 -20.29 18.50
CA SER A 4 -44.45 -21.32 19.46
C SER A 4 -43.80 -20.67 20.69
N SER A 5 -44.54 -20.65 21.80
CA SER A 5 -44.03 -20.35 23.15
C SER A 5 -43.12 -21.51 23.57
N LYS A 6 -41.82 -21.27 23.72
CA LYS A 6 -40.87 -22.28 24.22
C LYS A 6 -41.20 -22.52 25.69
N SER A 7 -41.34 -23.79 26.08
CA SER A 7 -41.66 -24.16 27.46
C SER A 7 -40.55 -23.70 28.42
N SER A 8 -40.86 -23.32 29.66
CA SER A 8 -39.86 -22.91 30.67
C SER A 8 -38.76 -23.96 30.88
N SER A 9 -39.07 -25.24 30.68
CA SER A 9 -38.10 -26.33 30.70
C SER A 9 -37.11 -26.25 29.51
N GLU A 10 -37.59 -25.91 28.31
CA GLU A 10 -36.76 -25.70 27.12
C GLU A 10 -35.87 -24.47 27.27
N ILE A 11 -36.36 -23.38 27.87
CA ILE A 11 -35.56 -22.17 28.14
C ILE A 11 -34.43 -22.47 29.14
N THR A 12 -34.70 -23.32 30.14
CA THR A 12 -33.69 -23.71 31.14
C THR A 12 -32.62 -24.61 30.53
N SER A 13 -33.03 -25.57 29.68
CA SER A 13 -32.10 -26.40 28.90
C SER A 13 -31.26 -25.54 27.93
N LEU A 14 -31.87 -24.59 27.22
CA LEU A 14 -31.15 -23.68 26.33
C LEU A 14 -30.14 -22.80 27.09
N LYS A 15 -30.48 -22.30 28.28
CA LYS A 15 -29.53 -21.56 29.13
C LYS A 15 -28.37 -22.44 29.62
N ALA A 16 -28.63 -23.69 29.97
CA ALA A 16 -27.57 -24.63 30.33
C ALA A 16 -26.61 -24.91 29.16
N THR A 17 -27.15 -25.09 27.95
CA THR A 17 -26.31 -25.27 26.74
C THR A 17 -25.53 -24.01 26.35
N LEU A 18 -26.06 -22.81 26.67
CA LEU A 18 -25.34 -21.55 26.46
C LEU A 18 -24.18 -21.41 27.43
N ALA A 19 -24.36 -21.76 28.71
CA ALA A 19 -23.28 -21.76 29.70
C ALA A 19 -22.15 -22.73 29.32
N GLU A 20 -22.49 -23.89 28.78
CA GLU A 20 -21.50 -24.86 28.28
C GLU A 20 -20.73 -24.33 27.05
N ARG A 21 -21.44 -23.63 26.15
CA ARG A 21 -20.81 -22.97 24.99
C ARG A 21 -19.92 -21.78 25.40
N GLU A 22 -20.29 -21.05 26.44
CA GLU A 22 -19.49 -19.96 27.01
C GLU A 22 -18.21 -20.48 27.69
N ALA A 23 -18.30 -21.62 28.39
CA ALA A 23 -17.13 -22.30 28.95
C ALA A 23 -16.16 -22.76 27.84
N GLN A 24 -16.67 -23.37 26.76
CA GLN A 24 -15.85 -23.75 25.61
C GLN A 24 -15.19 -22.54 24.91
N LEU A 25 -15.89 -21.40 24.85
CA LEU A 25 -15.32 -20.16 24.33
C LEU A 25 -14.24 -19.60 25.26
N ALA A 26 -14.41 -19.70 26.58
CA ALA A 26 -13.40 -19.29 27.56
C ALA A 26 -12.13 -20.16 27.45
N GLU A 27 -12.28 -21.48 27.32
CA GLU A 27 -11.17 -22.41 27.09
C GLU A 27 -10.45 -22.15 25.76
N SER A 28 -11.22 -21.93 24.67
CA SER A 28 -10.64 -21.56 23.38
C SER A 28 -9.90 -20.22 23.44
N ASN A 29 -10.42 -19.24 24.19
CA ASN A 29 -9.77 -17.95 24.38
C ASN A 29 -8.51 -18.05 25.24
N ALA A 30 -8.50 -18.90 26.27
CA ALA A 30 -7.31 -19.20 27.05
C ALA A 30 -6.23 -19.88 26.19
N LYS A 31 -6.62 -20.81 25.31
CA LYS A 31 -5.71 -21.46 24.36
C LYS A 31 -5.18 -20.50 23.31
N ILE A 32 -6.00 -19.56 22.83
CA ILE A 32 -5.56 -18.47 21.96
C ILE A 32 -4.58 -17.55 22.71
N ALA A 33 -4.87 -17.21 23.98
CA ALA A 33 -3.98 -16.41 24.80
C ALA A 33 -2.61 -17.07 24.99
N GLU A 34 -2.57 -18.38 25.26
CA GLU A 34 -1.33 -19.17 25.38
C GLU A 34 -0.55 -19.21 24.05
N LEU A 35 -1.23 -19.46 22.93
CA LEU A 35 -0.61 -19.43 21.60
C LEU A 35 -0.09 -18.03 21.22
N THR A 36 -0.77 -16.96 21.67
CA THR A 36 -0.31 -15.58 21.45
C THR A 36 0.83 -15.17 22.40
N ALA A 37 0.88 -15.70 23.62
CA ALA A 37 1.99 -15.51 24.55
C ALA A 37 3.26 -16.21 24.04
N ALA A 38 3.12 -17.41 23.45
CA ALA A 38 4.22 -18.10 22.77
C ALA A 38 4.72 -17.33 21.53
N ALA A 39 3.82 -16.66 20.78
CA ALA A 39 4.19 -15.82 19.63
C ALA A 39 4.84 -14.47 20.02
N ALA A 40 4.62 -14.00 21.25
CA ALA A 40 5.23 -12.77 21.79
C ALA A 40 6.71 -12.96 22.20
N ALA A 41 7.22 -14.19 22.23
CA ALA A 41 8.63 -14.51 22.49
C ALA A 41 9.52 -14.51 21.22
N ALA A 42 8.99 -14.16 20.05
CA ALA A 42 9.80 -14.03 18.83
C ALA A 42 10.65 -12.73 18.85
N PRO A 43 11.93 -12.77 18.45
CA PRO A 43 12.83 -11.63 18.57
C PRO A 43 12.32 -10.41 17.78
N ALA A 44 12.41 -9.25 18.43
CA ALA A 44 12.04 -7.93 17.96
C ALA A 44 12.40 -7.67 16.49
N LYS A 45 11.52 -6.91 15.81
CA LYS A 45 11.68 -6.43 14.43
C LYS A 45 13.13 -5.99 14.19
N ARG A 46 13.86 -6.75 13.36
CA ARG A 46 15.23 -6.42 12.94
C ARG A 46 15.28 -4.97 12.48
N ALA A 47 16.13 -4.17 13.14
CA ALA A 47 16.43 -2.81 12.73
C ALA A 47 16.84 -2.81 11.25
N LYS A 48 16.15 -2.02 10.45
CA LYS A 48 16.43 -1.89 9.02
C LYS A 48 17.74 -1.13 8.86
N LYS A 49 18.86 -1.85 8.72
CA LYS A 49 20.14 -1.25 8.35
C LYS A 49 19.94 -0.49 7.03
N GLU A 50 20.18 0.82 7.04
CA GLU A 50 20.23 1.62 5.83
C GLU A 50 21.31 1.04 4.92
N ARG A 51 20.88 0.49 3.78
CA ARG A 51 21.79 0.13 2.70
C ARG A 51 21.95 1.37 1.83
N ALA A 52 23.21 1.70 1.52
CA ALA A 52 23.56 2.71 0.53
C ALA A 52 22.73 2.50 -0.76
N PRO A 53 22.35 3.58 -1.48
CA PRO A 53 21.60 3.47 -2.72
C PRO A 53 22.40 2.61 -3.71
N ALA A 54 21.84 1.45 -4.07
CA ALA A 54 22.43 0.58 -5.06
C ALA A 54 22.32 1.23 -6.44
N ASP A 55 23.41 1.20 -7.21
CA ASP A 55 23.49 1.67 -8.60
C ASP A 55 22.32 1.10 -9.44
N PRO A 56 21.48 1.94 -10.09
CA PRO A 56 20.38 1.51 -10.95
C PRO A 56 20.79 0.57 -12.09
N SER A 57 22.05 0.61 -12.52
CA SER A 57 22.58 -0.19 -13.63
C SER A 57 22.91 -1.63 -13.22
N LYS A 58 23.15 -1.90 -11.93
CA LYS A 58 23.59 -3.23 -11.49
C LYS A 58 22.40 -4.11 -11.08
N PRO A 59 22.28 -5.35 -11.61
CA PRO A 59 21.21 -6.26 -11.23
C PRO A 59 21.29 -6.57 -9.74
N ARG A 60 20.20 -6.31 -9.01
CA ARG A 60 20.12 -6.65 -7.59
C ARG A 60 20.10 -8.16 -7.43
N MET A 61 21.03 -8.70 -6.63
CA MET A 61 20.94 -10.11 -6.22
C MET A 61 19.61 -10.37 -5.53
N GLN A 62 18.90 -11.40 -5.99
CA GLN A 62 17.65 -11.83 -5.39
C GLN A 62 17.95 -12.82 -4.27
N ASN A 63 17.26 -12.66 -3.14
CA ASN A 63 17.29 -13.69 -2.10
C ASN A 63 16.37 -14.86 -2.51
N ALA A 64 16.54 -15.99 -1.85
CA ALA A 64 15.84 -17.23 -2.18
C ALA A 64 14.30 -17.09 -2.20
N TYR A 65 13.75 -16.30 -1.26
CA TYR A 65 12.32 -16.03 -1.21
C TYR A 65 11.81 -15.22 -2.41
N ILE A 66 12.60 -14.26 -2.92
CA ILE A 66 12.20 -13.46 -4.09
C ILE A 66 12.12 -14.34 -5.34
N VAL A 67 13.07 -15.27 -5.52
CA VAL A 67 13.06 -16.22 -6.63
C VAL A 67 11.84 -17.13 -6.53
N PHE A 68 11.63 -17.78 -5.38
CA PHE A 68 10.47 -18.63 -5.11
C PHE A 68 9.13 -17.91 -5.33
N SER A 69 8.96 -16.73 -4.71
CA SER A 69 7.72 -15.97 -4.81
C SER A 69 7.48 -15.44 -6.23
N SER A 70 8.52 -15.25 -7.06
CA SER A 70 8.32 -14.83 -8.45
C SER A 70 7.75 -15.94 -9.32
N ALA A 71 8.22 -17.18 -9.16
CA ALA A 71 7.71 -18.35 -9.87
C ALA A 71 6.27 -18.67 -9.44
N LYS A 72 6.05 -18.79 -8.12
CA LYS A 72 4.75 -19.20 -7.58
C LYS A 72 3.66 -18.12 -7.63
N ARG A 73 4.02 -16.83 -7.69
CA ARG A 73 3.02 -15.75 -7.80
C ARG A 73 2.25 -15.79 -9.10
N ALA A 74 2.86 -16.21 -10.21
CA ALA A 74 2.16 -16.34 -11.49
C ALA A 74 1.09 -17.44 -11.42
N GLU A 75 1.45 -18.61 -10.90
CA GLU A 75 0.54 -19.74 -10.67
C GLU A 75 -0.59 -19.34 -9.72
N MET A 76 -0.28 -18.74 -8.57
CA MET A 76 -1.28 -18.34 -7.57
C MET A 76 -2.23 -17.26 -8.09
N LYS A 77 -1.75 -16.37 -8.98
CA LYS A 77 -2.59 -15.38 -9.63
C LYS A 77 -3.48 -15.99 -10.71
N ALA A 78 -2.99 -17.00 -11.44
CA ALA A 78 -3.78 -17.73 -12.42
C ALA A 78 -4.88 -18.57 -11.75
N ALA A 79 -4.57 -19.21 -10.62
CA ALA A 79 -5.54 -19.95 -9.81
C ALA A 79 -6.55 -19.05 -9.08
N ASN A 80 -6.18 -17.79 -8.82
CA ASN A 80 -7.04 -16.82 -8.14
C ASN A 80 -7.16 -15.52 -8.96
N PRO A 81 -7.84 -15.55 -10.12
CA PRO A 81 -8.03 -14.38 -10.98
C PRO A 81 -9.01 -13.40 -10.31
N GLY A 82 -8.51 -12.62 -9.35
CA GLY A 82 -9.32 -11.68 -8.55
C GLY A 82 -8.78 -11.46 -7.14
N ALA A 83 -7.95 -12.37 -6.63
CA ALA A 83 -7.30 -12.18 -5.34
C ALA A 83 -6.34 -10.99 -5.39
N LYS A 84 -6.34 -10.21 -4.31
CA LYS A 84 -5.40 -9.10 -4.16
C LYS A 84 -3.99 -9.66 -4.06
N VAL A 85 -3.04 -8.97 -4.69
CA VAL A 85 -1.61 -9.35 -4.64
C VAL A 85 -1.11 -9.46 -3.20
N THR A 86 -1.68 -8.69 -2.28
CA THR A 86 -1.39 -8.76 -0.84
C THR A 86 -1.76 -10.11 -0.22
N ASP A 87 -2.90 -10.68 -0.61
CA ASP A 87 -3.38 -11.93 -0.04
C ASP A 87 -2.60 -13.11 -0.65
N ILE A 88 -2.30 -13.03 -1.96
CA ILE A 88 -1.36 -13.96 -2.62
C ILE A 88 0.01 -13.92 -1.94
N ALA A 89 0.53 -12.74 -1.59
CA ALA A 89 1.82 -12.61 -0.92
C ALA A 89 1.82 -13.21 0.50
N LYS A 90 0.70 -13.13 1.24
CA LYS A 90 0.57 -13.79 2.56
C LYS A 90 0.60 -15.31 2.41
N LEU A 91 -0.14 -15.85 1.45
CA LEU A 91 -0.17 -17.29 1.17
C LEU A 91 1.23 -17.80 0.78
N LEU A 92 1.92 -17.11 -0.12
CA LEU A 92 3.30 -17.44 -0.51
C LEU A 92 4.29 -17.35 0.66
N GLY A 93 4.12 -16.40 1.58
CA GLY A 93 4.95 -16.30 2.78
C GLY A 93 4.73 -17.47 3.75
N ALA A 94 3.49 -17.93 3.88
CA ALA A 94 3.16 -19.11 4.68
C ALA A 94 3.72 -20.40 4.05
N GLU A 95 3.59 -20.55 2.73
CA GLU A 95 4.15 -21.68 1.97
C GLU A 95 5.68 -21.70 2.07
N TRP A 96 6.33 -20.55 1.88
CA TRP A 96 7.78 -20.41 2.09
C TRP A 96 8.21 -20.80 3.49
N SER A 97 7.44 -20.45 4.52
CA SER A 97 7.78 -20.81 5.90
C SER A 97 7.74 -22.33 6.12
N LYS A 98 6.81 -23.03 5.45
CA LYS A 98 6.64 -24.49 5.52
C LYS A 98 7.69 -25.29 4.75
N LEU A 99 8.33 -24.72 3.74
CA LEU A 99 9.36 -25.42 2.96
C LEU A 99 10.57 -25.82 3.81
N SER A 100 11.17 -26.97 3.50
CA SER A 100 12.41 -27.45 4.14
C SER A 100 13.59 -26.51 3.83
N PRO A 101 14.59 -26.37 4.73
CA PRO A 101 15.82 -25.64 4.43
C PRO A 101 16.51 -26.11 3.13
N GLU A 102 16.40 -27.40 2.79
CA GLU A 102 16.95 -27.97 1.55
C GLU A 102 16.23 -27.44 0.30
N GLU A 103 14.91 -27.30 0.37
CA GLU A 103 14.12 -26.74 -0.72
C GLU A 103 14.36 -25.25 -0.87
N LYS A 104 14.48 -24.54 0.25
CA LYS A 104 14.85 -23.12 0.27
C LYS A 104 16.24 -22.89 -0.32
N ALA A 105 17.19 -23.80 -0.10
CA ALA A 105 18.54 -23.73 -0.64
C ALA A 105 18.56 -23.78 -2.18
N LYS A 106 17.65 -24.53 -2.82
CA LYS A 106 17.48 -24.58 -4.28
C LYS A 106 17.19 -23.21 -4.91
N TYR A 107 16.60 -22.30 -4.13
CA TYR A 107 16.29 -20.95 -4.58
C TYR A 107 17.37 -19.93 -4.19
N SER A 108 18.38 -20.31 -3.40
CA SER A 108 19.47 -19.43 -2.99
C SER A 108 20.52 -19.28 -4.12
N GLY A 109 21.03 -18.07 -4.34
CA GLY A 109 22.17 -17.84 -5.22
C GLY A 109 21.87 -17.50 -6.69
N VAL A 110 20.60 -17.42 -7.10
CA VAL A 110 20.27 -17.03 -8.48
C VAL A 110 20.45 -15.50 -8.64
N PRO A 111 21.40 -15.02 -9.47
CA PRO A 111 21.43 -13.61 -9.82
C PRO A 111 20.12 -13.25 -10.52
N ALA A 112 19.56 -12.06 -10.24
CA ALA A 112 18.40 -11.61 -10.99
C ALA A 112 18.74 -11.64 -12.47
N VAL A 113 18.02 -12.44 -13.26
CA VAL A 113 18.07 -12.36 -14.72
C VAL A 113 17.94 -10.87 -15.06
N PRO A 114 18.89 -10.27 -15.79
CA PRO A 114 18.83 -8.88 -16.17
C PRO A 114 17.48 -8.67 -16.85
N LYS A 115 16.57 -7.92 -16.19
CA LYS A 115 15.39 -7.46 -16.88
C LYS A 115 15.92 -6.50 -17.93
N GLU A 116 15.78 -6.86 -19.20
CA GLU A 116 16.08 -5.98 -20.32
C GLU A 116 15.55 -4.59 -20.01
N PRO A 117 16.31 -3.52 -20.34
CA PRO A 117 15.92 -2.17 -20.02
C PRO A 117 14.56 -1.89 -20.67
N LYS A 118 13.50 -1.93 -19.85
CA LYS A 118 12.20 -1.37 -20.25
C LYS A 118 12.48 0.05 -20.72
N PRO A 119 12.01 0.46 -21.91
CA PRO A 119 12.32 1.76 -22.46
C PRO A 119 12.03 2.82 -21.40
N GLU A 120 13.07 3.59 -21.06
CA GLU A 120 13.01 4.62 -20.03
C GLU A 120 11.86 5.57 -20.37
N LYS A 121 10.78 5.52 -19.59
CA LYS A 121 9.86 6.65 -19.55
C LYS A 121 10.67 7.81 -18.95
N PRO A 122 10.80 8.95 -19.64
CA PRO A 122 11.63 10.05 -19.17
C PRO A 122 11.17 10.44 -17.77
N LYS A 123 12.07 10.25 -16.79
CA LYS A 123 11.88 10.78 -15.44
C LYS A 123 11.83 12.30 -15.59
N ARG A 124 10.69 12.90 -15.25
CA ARG A 124 10.48 14.35 -15.24
C ARG A 124 11.62 15.03 -14.47
N VAL A 125 12.56 15.62 -15.22
CA VAL A 125 13.62 16.46 -14.70
C VAL A 125 12.97 17.66 -14.00
N LYS A 126 13.20 17.79 -12.69
CA LYS A 126 12.89 19.03 -11.99
C LYS A 126 13.95 20.03 -12.44
N LYS A 127 13.56 20.97 -13.28
CA LYS A 127 14.37 22.11 -13.70
C LYS A 127 14.74 22.89 -12.43
N THR A 128 15.94 22.69 -11.90
CA THR A 128 16.55 23.59 -10.93
C THR A 128 17.05 24.79 -11.71
N ALA A 129 16.38 25.93 -11.54
CA ALA A 129 16.89 27.21 -11.99
C ALA A 129 18.12 27.57 -11.13
N GLU A 130 19.17 27.96 -11.83
CA GLU A 130 20.46 28.42 -11.36
C GLU A 130 20.36 29.76 -10.61
N ALA A 131 20.92 29.84 -9.40
CA ALA A 131 21.57 31.01 -8.80
C ALA A 131 22.17 30.68 -7.41
N ALA A 132 23.48 30.40 -7.39
CA ALA A 132 24.50 30.67 -6.35
C ALA A 132 24.38 30.14 -4.89
N PRO A 133 25.51 29.92 -4.18
CA PRO A 133 25.68 28.84 -3.20
C PRO A 133 25.70 29.30 -1.72
N ALA A 134 25.19 28.46 -0.82
CA ALA A 134 25.53 28.50 0.61
C ALA A 134 25.34 27.10 1.23
N GLU A 135 26.29 26.75 2.10
CA GLU A 135 26.49 25.47 2.78
C GLU A 135 25.25 24.82 3.42
N GLY A 136 25.27 23.47 3.46
CA GLY A 136 24.50 22.67 4.42
C GLY A 136 23.45 21.75 3.81
N ASP A 137 23.85 20.71 3.07
CA ASP A 137 22.91 19.71 2.52
C ASP A 137 22.46 18.70 3.59
N ALA A 138 21.45 19.09 4.36
CA ALA A 138 20.54 18.14 4.99
C ALA A 138 19.47 17.76 3.95
N THR A 139 19.62 16.58 3.34
CA THR A 139 18.58 15.95 2.52
C THR A 139 17.20 16.02 3.20
N PRO A 140 16.13 16.53 2.56
CA PRO A 140 14.82 16.57 3.19
C PRO A 140 14.24 15.16 3.25
N ALA A 141 14.39 14.54 4.42
CA ALA A 141 13.65 13.37 4.83
C ALA A 141 12.17 13.54 4.48
N LYS A 142 11.56 12.46 3.98
CA LYS A 142 10.11 12.35 3.73
C LYS A 142 9.35 13.01 4.90
N LYS A 143 8.82 14.22 4.69
CA LYS A 143 7.88 14.82 5.64
C LYS A 143 6.75 13.82 5.84
N ALA A 144 6.63 13.31 7.06
CA ALA A 144 5.46 12.56 7.49
C ALA A 144 4.22 13.36 7.07
N LYS A 145 3.26 12.71 6.41
CA LYS A 145 1.95 13.33 6.17
C LYS A 145 1.40 13.66 7.55
N LYS A 146 1.48 14.94 7.95
CA LYS A 146 0.73 15.47 9.10
C LYS A 146 -0.72 15.06 8.86
N GLN A 147 -1.30 14.33 9.81
CA GLN A 147 -2.70 13.99 9.78
C GLN A 147 -3.46 15.31 9.67
N LYS A 148 -4.09 15.54 8.52
CA LYS A 148 -4.84 16.75 8.26
C LYS A 148 -6.15 16.57 9.01
N ASP A 149 -6.42 17.44 9.97
CA ASP A 149 -7.65 17.38 10.77
C ASP A 149 -8.86 17.30 9.83
N PRO A 150 -9.82 16.38 10.07
CA PRO A 150 -11.00 16.21 9.22
C PRO A 150 -11.79 17.51 8.98
N ASP A 151 -11.77 18.41 9.97
CA ASP A 151 -12.47 19.70 9.95
C ASP A 151 -11.57 20.88 9.56
N ALA A 152 -10.28 20.66 9.27
CA ALA A 152 -9.42 21.74 8.81
C ALA A 152 -9.87 22.19 7.40
N PRO A 153 -10.05 23.51 7.16
CA PRO A 153 -10.43 23.99 5.84
C PRO A 153 -9.42 23.50 4.80
N LYS A 154 -9.96 23.02 3.68
CA LYS A 154 -9.17 22.71 2.50
C LYS A 154 -8.42 23.98 2.11
N LYS A 155 -7.16 23.81 1.69
CA LYS A 155 -6.36 24.96 1.23
C LYS A 155 -7.12 25.66 0.11
N PRO A 156 -7.11 27.01 0.05
CA PRO A 156 -7.73 27.74 -1.04
C PRO A 156 -7.12 27.26 -2.36
N LEU A 157 -7.98 27.14 -3.37
CA LEU A 157 -7.55 26.61 -4.66
C LEU A 157 -6.63 27.60 -5.35
N THR A 158 -5.57 27.09 -5.99
CA THR A 158 -4.68 27.92 -6.78
C THR A 158 -5.38 28.43 -8.04
N SER A 159 -4.92 29.54 -8.61
CA SER A 159 -5.53 30.14 -9.79
C SER A 159 -5.61 29.19 -10.99
N PHE A 160 -4.55 28.41 -11.21
CA PHE A 160 -4.53 27.36 -12.21
C PHE A 160 -5.60 26.27 -11.98
N MET A 161 -5.90 25.94 -10.72
CA MET A 161 -6.88 24.90 -10.39
C MET A 161 -8.31 25.38 -10.61
N LEU A 162 -8.59 26.67 -10.39
CA LEU A 162 -9.85 27.32 -10.76
C LEU A 162 -10.05 27.31 -12.28
N TYR A 163 -9.04 27.75 -13.03
CA TYR A 163 -9.04 27.65 -14.50
C TYR A 163 -9.26 26.21 -14.99
N SER A 164 -8.54 25.24 -14.43
CA SER A 164 -8.67 23.84 -14.86
C SER A 164 -10.06 23.26 -14.61
N GLN A 165 -10.77 23.72 -13.57
CA GLN A 165 -12.15 23.30 -13.33
C GLN A 165 -13.11 23.96 -14.30
N GLN A 166 -12.93 25.26 -14.57
CA GLN A 166 -13.79 25.99 -15.50
C GLN A 166 -13.65 25.44 -16.93
N GLU A 167 -12.42 25.14 -17.37
CA GLU A 167 -12.19 24.55 -18.69
C GLU A 167 -12.76 23.12 -18.79
N ARG A 168 -12.61 22.29 -17.74
CA ARG A 168 -13.21 20.95 -17.71
C ARG A 168 -14.74 21.00 -17.62
N ALA A 169 -15.31 22.02 -16.98
CA ALA A 169 -16.75 22.19 -16.89
C ALA A 169 -17.37 22.62 -18.23
N LYS A 170 -16.63 23.35 -19.08
CA LYS A 170 -17.05 23.70 -20.45
C LYS A 170 -17.11 22.48 -21.37
N THR A 171 -16.22 21.50 -21.16
CA THR A 171 -16.17 20.26 -21.94
C THR A 171 -16.27 19.04 -21.02
N PRO A 172 -17.45 18.76 -20.43
CA PRO A 172 -17.58 17.68 -19.46
C PRO A 172 -17.41 16.29 -20.08
N ASP A 173 -17.70 16.15 -21.37
CA ASP A 173 -17.54 14.90 -22.13
C ASP A 173 -16.07 14.59 -22.45
N GLU A 174 -15.26 15.62 -22.68
CA GLU A 174 -13.85 15.46 -23.02
C GLU A 174 -12.98 15.47 -21.75
N LYS A 175 -12.36 14.33 -21.44
CA LYS A 175 -11.42 14.19 -20.32
C LYS A 175 -10.08 14.86 -20.64
N ILE A 176 -10.05 16.19 -20.68
CA ILE A 176 -8.85 16.98 -20.97
C ILE A 176 -7.79 16.72 -19.89
N LYS A 177 -6.65 16.17 -20.31
CA LYS A 177 -5.50 15.91 -19.45
C LYS A 177 -4.98 17.21 -18.85
N SER A 178 -4.54 17.17 -17.59
CA SER A 178 -3.97 18.33 -16.90
C SER A 178 -2.75 18.94 -17.60
N SER A 179 -2.02 18.18 -18.42
CA SER A 179 -0.90 18.68 -19.22
C SER A 179 -1.35 19.68 -20.28
N VAL A 180 -2.43 19.37 -21.00
CA VAL A 180 -2.99 20.24 -22.05
C VAL A 180 -3.52 21.54 -21.43
N LEU A 181 -4.20 21.44 -20.28
CA LEU A 181 -4.65 22.63 -19.55
C LEU A 181 -3.49 23.47 -19.01
N ALA A 182 -2.36 22.85 -18.64
CA ALA A 182 -1.17 23.58 -18.19
C ALA A 182 -0.51 24.35 -19.35
N GLU A 183 -0.48 23.78 -20.56
CA GLU A 183 -0.03 24.47 -21.77
C GLU A 183 -0.95 25.64 -22.12
N ARG A 184 -2.27 25.44 -22.09
CA ARG A 184 -3.25 26.53 -22.30
C ARG A 184 -3.13 27.61 -21.24
N TRP A 185 -2.96 27.23 -19.98
CA TRP A 185 -2.69 28.18 -18.88
C TRP A 185 -1.39 28.95 -19.10
N ALA A 186 -0.34 28.32 -19.62
CA ALA A 186 0.93 29.01 -19.89
C ALA A 186 0.75 30.13 -20.93
N LEU A 187 -0.09 29.91 -21.95
CA LEU A 187 -0.39 30.88 -23.02
C LEU A 187 -1.26 32.06 -22.57
N LEU A 188 -2.01 31.95 -21.46
CA LEU A 188 -2.80 33.06 -20.94
C LEU A 188 -1.90 34.22 -20.48
N THR A 189 -2.36 35.44 -20.69
CA THR A 189 -1.72 36.65 -20.19
C THR A 189 -1.78 36.74 -18.66
N ALA A 190 -0.94 37.59 -18.06
CA ALA A 190 -0.96 37.79 -16.61
C ALA A 190 -2.30 38.33 -16.10
N GLU A 191 -2.99 39.14 -16.91
CA GLU A 191 -4.30 39.72 -16.61
C GLU A 191 -5.40 38.64 -16.61
N GLU A 192 -5.41 37.79 -17.64
CA GLU A 192 -6.33 36.65 -17.71
C GLU A 192 -6.08 35.67 -16.55
N LYS A 193 -4.81 35.40 -16.21
CA LYS A 193 -4.44 34.57 -15.04
C LYS A 193 -4.86 35.20 -13.72
N ALA A 194 -4.85 36.53 -13.61
CA ALA A 194 -5.27 37.25 -12.42
C ALA A 194 -6.80 37.15 -12.20
N ALA A 195 -7.59 37.06 -13.27
CA ALA A 195 -9.04 36.83 -13.19
C ALA A 195 -9.39 35.48 -12.52
N TYR A 196 -8.49 34.50 -12.55
CA TYR A 196 -8.65 33.22 -11.87
C TYR A 196 -8.00 33.18 -10.48
N LYS A 197 -7.50 34.28 -9.94
CA LYS A 197 -6.97 34.30 -8.56
C LYS A 197 -8.14 34.14 -7.58
N SER A 198 -8.04 33.19 -6.66
CA SER A 198 -8.98 33.08 -5.53
C SER A 198 -8.97 34.42 -4.79
N SER A 199 -10.08 35.16 -4.86
CA SER A 199 -10.37 36.25 -3.94
C SER A 199 -10.60 35.71 -2.53
#